data_AF-A0A942U834-F1
#
_entry.id   AF-A0A942U834-F1
#
_cell.length_a   1.000
_cell.length_b   1.000
_cell.length_c   1.000
_cell.angle_alpha   90.00
_cell.angle_beta   90.00
_cell.angle_gamma   90.00
#
_symmetry.space_group_name_H-M   'P 1'
#
loop_
_entity.id
_entity.type
_entity.pdbx_description
1 polymer ?
#
loop_
_entity_poly.entity_id
_entity_poly.type
_entity_poly.pdbx_seq_one_letter_code
_entity_poly.pdbx_strand_id
1 'polypeptide(L)' 'MENFFGLLKSELLYLQEFDSMEHFEQELADYIYYYNHKRMKTKLKDLSPVEYRAISK' A
#
# COMPACT_ATOMS: atom_id res chain seq x y z
N MET A 1 6.52 11.18 -8.59
CA MET A 1 5.33 10.51 -8.04
C MET A 1 5.77 9.08 -7.76
N GLU A 2 5.66 8.55 -6.54
CA GLU A 2 6.00 7.14 -6.31
C GLU A 2 4.92 6.26 -6.95
N ASN A 3 5.34 5.31 -7.78
CA ASN A 3 4.43 4.35 -8.42
C ASN A 3 4.09 3.24 -7.42
N PHE A 4 2.80 2.92 -7.26
CA PHE A 4 2.32 1.83 -6.40
C PHE A 4 3.10 0.52 -6.63
N PHE A 5 3.33 0.14 -7.89
CA PHE A 5 4.04 -1.11 -8.20
C PHE A 5 5.53 -1.07 -7.83
N GLY A 6 6.15 0.11 -7.82
CA GLY A 6 7.53 0.26 -7.36
C GLY A 6 7.61 0.03 -5.85
N LEU A 7 6.69 0.64 -5.11
CA LEU A 7 6.60 0.52 -3.65
C LEU A 7 6.22 -0.90 -3.21
N LEU A 8 5.22 -1.51 -3.85
CA LEU A 8 4.84 -2.90 -3.58
C LEU A 8 6.03 -3.85 -3.71
N LYS A 9 6.87 -3.64 -4.73
CA LYS A 9 8.07 -4.45 -4.92
C LYS A 9 9.09 -4.24 -3.81
N SER A 10 9.43 -2.98 -3.51
CA SER A 10 10.47 -2.65 -2.54
C SER A 10 10.06 -2.81 -1.07
N GLU A 11 8.76 -2.73 -0.76
CA GLU A 11 8.24 -2.75 0.61
C GLU A 11 7.57 -4.09 0.97
N LEU A 12 7.30 -4.97 0.00
CA LEU A 12 6.69 -6.28 0.24
C LEU A 12 7.47 -7.40 -0.46
N LEU A 13 7.47 -7.43 -1.80
CA LEU A 13 7.97 -8.58 -2.56
C LEU A 13 9.46 -8.88 -2.39
N TYR A 14 10.30 -7.85 -2.18
CA TYR A 14 11.75 -8.02 -2.07
C TYR A 14 12.26 -8.11 -0.63
N LEU A 15 11.39 -7.90 0.37
CA LEU A 15 11.79 -7.85 1.79
C LEU A 15 11.56 -9.17 2.53
N GLN A 16 10.81 -10.10 1.94
CA GLN A 16 10.49 -11.37 2.57
C GLN A 16 10.35 -12.49 1.54
N GLU A 17 10.54 -13.72 2.00
CA GLU A 17 10.13 -14.92 1.27
C GLU A 17 8.71 -15.31 1.70
N PHE A 18 7.98 -15.96 0.80
CA PHE A 18 6.62 -16.41 1.07
C PHE A 18 6.59 -17.93 1.09
N ASP A 19 6.04 -18.48 2.18
CA ASP A 19 5.96 -19.93 2.39
C ASP A 19 4.96 -20.61 1.43
N SER A 20 3.94 -19.88 0.98
CA SER A 20 2.94 -20.36 0.05
C SER A 20 2.26 -19.22 -0.71
N MET A 21 1.46 -19.57 -1.72
CA MET A 21 0.67 -18.59 -2.46
C MET A 21 -0.39 -17.94 -1.56
N GLU A 22 -1.00 -18.70 -0.65
CA GLU A 22 -1.97 -18.21 0.32
C GLU A 22 -1.33 -17.21 1.29
N HIS A 23 -0.11 -17.47 1.76
CA HIS A 23 0.63 -16.52 2.58
C HIS A 23 0.89 -15.21 1.80
N PHE A 24 1.32 -15.32 0.54
CA PHE A 24 1.51 -14.16 -0.32
C PHE A 24 0.22 -13.35 -0.54
N GLU A 25 -0.92 -14.02 -0.77
CA GLU A 25 -2.22 -13.34 -0.97
C GLU A 25 -2.66 -12.57 0.27
N GLN A 26 -2.46 -13.14 1.47
CA GLN A 26 -2.75 -12.49 2.73
C GLN A 26 -1.89 -11.23 2.93
N GLU A 27 -0.57 -11.36 2.76
CA GLU A 27 0.38 -10.26 2.88
C GLU A 27 0.10 -9.14 1.85
N LEU A 28 -0.29 -9.52 0.62
CA LEU A 28 -0.68 -8.57 -0.42
C LEU A 28 -1.95 -7.81 -0.04
N ALA A 29 -2.97 -8.49 0.47
CA ALA A 29 -4.23 -7.87 0.89
C ALA A 29 -3.99 -6.86 2.03
N ASP A 30 -3.18 -7.25 3.01
CA ASP A 30 -2.82 -6.38 4.15
C ASP A 30 -2.00 -5.17 3.70
N TYR A 31 -1.05 -5.35 2.78
CA TYR A 31 -0.30 -4.24 2.20
C TYR A 31 -1.19 -3.27 1.42
N ILE A 32 -2.13 -3.78 0.60
CA ILE A 32 -3.09 -2.93 -0.13
C ILE A 32 -3.97 -2.14 0.84
N TYR A 33 -4.44 -2.78 1.91
CA TYR A 33 -5.22 -2.10 2.93
C TYR A 33 -4.42 -0.99 3.62
N TYR A 34 -3.18 -1.29 4.06
CA TYR A 34 -2.25 -0.31 4.61
C TYR A 34 -2.01 0.85 3.65
N TYR A 35 -1.68 0.56 2.39
CA TYR A 35 -1.40 1.58 1.38
C TYR A 35 -2.56 2.54 1.20
N ASN A 36 -3.80 2.04 1.14
CA ASN A 36 -4.98 2.84 0.84
C ASN A 36 -5.55 3.58 2.05
N HIS A 37 -5.48 3.00 3.25
CA HIS A 37 -6.19 3.51 4.43
C HIS A 37 -5.27 4.07 5.52
N LYS A 38 -4.02 3.61 5.61
CA LYS A 38 -3.11 3.97 6.70
C LYS A 38 -1.91 4.81 6.25
N ARG A 39 -1.48 4.67 4.99
CA ARG A 39 -0.31 5.39 4.47
C ARG A 39 -0.61 6.88 4.36
N MET A 40 -0.07 7.66 5.29
CA MET A 40 -0.13 9.12 5.24
C MET A 40 0.82 9.61 4.16
N LYS A 41 0.33 10.47 3.25
CA LYS A 41 1.19 11.14 2.28
C LYS A 41 1.24 12.62 2.63
N THR A 42 2.43 13.15 2.89
CA THR A 42 2.66 14.58 3.13
C THR A 42 2.11 15.45 1.99
N LYS A 43 2.17 14.94 0.75
CA LYS A 43 1.60 15.60 -0.44
C LYS A 43 0.07 15.64 -0.47
N LEU A 44 -0.60 14.84 0.34
CA LEU A 44 -2.06 14.79 0.48
C LEU A 44 -2.53 15.49 1.76
N LYS A 45 -1.74 16.44 2.31
CA LYS A 45 -2.03 17.09 3.59
C LYS A 45 -2.21 16.07 4.73
N ASP A 46 -1.35 15.05 4.74
CA ASP A 46 -1.35 14.00 5.77
C ASP A 46 -2.59 13.10 5.77
N LEU A 47 -3.37 13.12 4.68
CA LEU A 47 -4.49 12.20 4.46
C LEU A 47 -4.01 10.87 3.86
N SER A 48 -4.76 9.80 4.15
CA SER A 48 -4.66 8.55 3.40
C SER A 48 -5.17 8.71 1.96
N PRO A 49 -4.76 7.83 1.02
CA PRO A 49 -5.27 7.88 -0.36
C PRO A 49 -6.80 7.83 -0.47
N VAL A 50 -7.49 7.06 0.39
CA VAL A 50 -8.96 6.97 0.36
C VAL A 50 -9.60 8.26 0.87
N GLU A 51 -9.11 8.84 1.97
CA GLU A 51 -9.61 10.11 2.50
C GLU A 51 -9.42 11.25 1.49
N TYR A 52 -8.24 11.31 0.86
CA TYR A 52 -7.98 12.31 -0.17
C TYR A 52 -8.97 12.19 -1.35
N ARG A 53 -9.26 10.96 -1.80
CA ARG A 53 -10.25 10.72 -2.88
C ARG A 53 -11.67 11.08 -2.49
N ALA A 54 -12.04 10.92 -1.21
CA ALA A 54 -13.36 11.27 -0.71
C ALA A 54 -13.56 12.80 -0.68
N ILE A 55 -12.50 13.56 -0.37
CA ILE A 55 -12.52 15.03 -0.28
C ILE A 55 -12.33 15.69 -1.66
N SER A 56 -11.70 14.99 -2.62
CA SER A 56 -11.52 15.49 -3.98
C SER A 56 -12.72 15.29 -4.92
N LYS A 57 -13.88 14.87 -4.39
CA LYS A 57 -15.14 14.79 -5.13
C LYS A 57 -15.93 16.09 -4.97
#